data_AF-A0A4V1IQS6-F1
#
_entry.id   AF-A0A4V1IQS6-F1
#
_cell.length_a   1.000
_cell.length_b   1.000
_cell.length_c   1.000
_cell.angle_alpha   90.00
_cell.angle_beta   90.00
_cell.angle_gamma   90.00
#
_symmetry.space_group_name_H-M   'P 1'
#
loop_
_entity.id
_entity.type
_entity.pdbx_description
1 polymer ?
#
loop_
_entity_poly.entity_id
_entity_poly.type
_entity_poly.pdbx_seq_one_letter_code
_entity_poly.pdbx_strand_id
1 'polypeptide(L)'
;MHPDRAQLPSLVVPNVRRRLPGLPNKPPPPRYPHTFCETRQELAEGNPHTFGSYEGGVYFCDHVAKGYLSDGFSAHRDEFGDLVFVSHGGGRSQKAGSGSTSPTLMSSQKPTDRGISALMKSHSIGQEIYVIIGSKSEIFPYTMEPRFSIAGWFFVTHSWPEKDAPSSLIRYKFRFQEGAFKRGPASAGDEILYLRVMQDLVPMWNEVANEWTDATGMDLAMDRGFLQPIPLPDDLQT
;
A
#
# COMPACT_ATOMS: atom_id res chain seq x y z
N MET A 1 -36.66 -35.81 22.20
CA MET A 1 -36.87 -34.35 22.30
C MET A 1 -35.51 -33.69 22.08
N HIS A 2 -35.29 -33.14 20.89
CA HIS A 2 -34.12 -32.34 20.53
C HIS A 2 -34.68 -31.01 20.01
N PRO A 3 -34.26 -29.84 20.50
CA PRO A 3 -34.79 -28.58 20.01
C PRO A 3 -34.22 -28.26 18.63
N ASP A 4 -35.12 -27.75 17.81
CA ASP A 4 -35.02 -27.46 16.39
C ASP A 4 -33.91 -26.45 16.10
N ARG A 5 -33.02 -26.81 15.15
CA ARG A 5 -31.94 -25.94 14.69
C ARG A 5 -32.55 -24.97 13.68
N ALA A 6 -33.08 -23.85 14.17
CA ALA A 6 -33.61 -22.78 13.34
C ALA A 6 -32.58 -22.37 12.26
N GLN A 7 -32.91 -22.67 11.01
CA GLN A 7 -32.17 -22.18 9.85
C GLN A 7 -32.36 -20.67 9.78
N LEU A 8 -31.28 -19.92 9.96
CA LEU A 8 -31.27 -18.48 9.71
C LEU A 8 -31.56 -18.25 8.21
N PRO A 9 -32.47 -17.31 7.86
CA PRO A 9 -32.77 -17.03 6.47
C PRO A 9 -31.52 -16.47 5.77
N SER A 10 -31.15 -17.08 4.65
CA SER A 10 -30.12 -16.52 3.77
C SER A 10 -30.57 -15.14 3.31
N LEU A 11 -29.86 -14.09 3.75
CA LEU A 11 -30.00 -12.75 3.21
C LEU A 11 -29.56 -12.77 1.74
N VAL A 12 -30.51 -13.06 0.84
CA VAL A 12 -30.36 -12.80 -0.58
C VAL A 12 -30.45 -11.29 -0.75
N VAL A 13 -29.30 -10.62 -0.70
CA VAL A 13 -29.21 -9.20 -1.02
C VAL A 13 -29.51 -9.05 -2.52
N PRO A 14 -30.55 -8.31 -2.93
CA PRO A 14 -30.89 -8.16 -4.34
C PRO A 14 -29.72 -7.53 -5.08
N ASN A 15 -29.23 -8.24 -6.10
CA ASN A 15 -28.08 -7.88 -6.93
C ASN A 15 -28.50 -6.77 -7.92
N VAL A 16 -28.83 -5.57 -7.42
CA VAL A 16 -29.09 -4.39 -8.25
C VAL A 16 -27.78 -3.65 -8.46
N ARG A 17 -26.88 -4.24 -9.25
CA ARG A 17 -25.60 -3.64 -9.64
C ARG A 17 -25.82 -2.51 -10.63
N ARG A 18 -25.94 -1.28 -10.14
CA ARG A 18 -25.69 -0.11 -11.01
C ARG A 18 -24.18 -0.04 -11.22
N ARG A 19 -23.72 -0.36 -12.42
CA ARG A 19 -22.39 0.07 -12.89
C ARG A 19 -22.30 1.58 -12.67
N LEU A 20 -21.39 2.03 -11.80
CA LEU A 20 -21.09 3.44 -11.68
C LEU A 20 -20.48 3.90 -13.03
N PRO A 21 -21.07 4.87 -13.74
CA PRO A 21 -20.54 5.33 -15.01
C PRO A 21 -19.13 5.91 -14.83
N GLY A 22 -18.18 5.49 -15.67
CA GLY A 22 -16.82 6.07 -15.72
C GLY A 22 -15.71 5.25 -15.05
N LEU A 23 -15.99 4.04 -14.54
CA LEU A 23 -14.91 3.15 -14.11
C LEU A 23 -14.18 2.56 -15.34
N PRO A 24 -12.83 2.51 -15.34
CA PRO A 24 -12.07 1.84 -16.39
C PRO A 24 -12.53 0.38 -16.55
N ASN A 25 -12.35 -0.20 -17.74
CA ASN A 25 -12.71 -1.59 -18.09
C ASN A 25 -11.86 -2.65 -17.34
N LYS A 26 -11.86 -2.61 -16.00
CA LYS A 26 -11.20 -3.59 -15.13
C LYS A 26 -12.13 -4.78 -14.93
N PRO A 27 -11.66 -6.04 -15.04
CA PRO A 27 -12.48 -7.20 -14.74
C PRO A 27 -12.93 -7.21 -13.28
N PRO A 28 -14.03 -7.88 -12.92
CA PRO A 28 -14.35 -8.13 -11.52
C PRO A 28 -13.24 -8.98 -10.87
N PRO A 29 -13.02 -8.86 -9.55
CA PRO A 29 -12.02 -9.68 -8.87
C PRO A 29 -12.43 -11.15 -8.93
N PRO A 30 -11.46 -12.08 -9.04
CA PRO A 30 -11.74 -13.53 -9.09
C PRO A 30 -12.42 -14.03 -7.80
N ARG A 31 -12.21 -13.33 -6.68
CA ARG A 31 -12.93 -13.51 -5.42
C ARG A 31 -13.20 -12.14 -4.82
N TYR A 32 -14.40 -11.95 -4.29
CA TYR A 32 -14.68 -10.76 -3.51
C TYR A 32 -14.04 -10.90 -2.11
N PRO A 33 -13.49 -9.79 -1.59
CA PRO A 33 -12.93 -9.78 -0.24
C PRO A 33 -14.02 -10.09 0.79
N HIS A 34 -13.65 -10.87 1.81
CA HIS A 34 -14.58 -11.35 2.85
C HIS A 34 -15.12 -10.23 3.74
N THR A 35 -14.44 -9.08 3.78
CA THR A 35 -14.82 -7.96 4.63
C THR A 35 -14.67 -6.66 3.84
N PHE A 36 -15.75 -5.87 3.84
CA PHE A 36 -15.85 -4.62 3.10
C PHE A 36 -16.64 -3.58 3.89
N CYS A 37 -16.48 -2.31 3.52
CA CYS A 37 -17.21 -1.18 4.09
C CYS A 37 -17.61 -0.21 2.98
N GLU A 38 -18.74 0.47 3.15
CA GLU A 38 -19.25 1.46 2.18
C GLU A 38 -18.77 2.87 2.50
N THR A 39 -18.45 3.14 3.76
CA THR A 39 -17.98 4.46 4.18
C THR A 39 -16.62 4.40 4.88
N ARG A 40 -15.95 5.55 4.86
CA ARG A 40 -14.65 5.71 5.53
C ARG A 40 -14.81 5.66 7.05
N GLN A 41 -15.97 6.12 7.53
CA GLN A 41 -16.36 6.07 8.93
C GLN A 41 -16.57 4.61 9.39
N GLU A 42 -17.34 3.81 8.65
CA GLU A 42 -17.50 2.37 8.94
C GLU A 42 -16.15 1.65 9.01
N LEU A 43 -15.24 1.96 8.08
CA LEU A 43 -13.90 1.39 8.10
C LEU A 43 -13.14 1.76 9.38
N ALA A 44 -13.16 3.05 9.75
CA ALA A 44 -12.44 3.59 10.90
C ALA A 44 -12.98 3.07 12.25
N GLU A 45 -14.30 3.05 12.39
CA GLU A 45 -14.99 2.63 13.62
C GLU A 45 -15.09 1.11 13.75
N GLY A 46 -15.16 0.39 12.62
CA GLY A 46 -15.21 -1.08 12.60
C GLY A 46 -13.86 -1.75 12.82
N ASN A 47 -12.75 -1.03 12.59
CA ASN A 47 -11.39 -1.58 12.70
C ASN A 47 -10.43 -0.63 13.47
N PRO A 48 -10.78 -0.13 14.66
CA PRO A 48 -10.06 0.97 15.30
C PRO A 48 -8.60 0.64 15.65
N HIS A 49 -8.27 -0.63 15.86
CA HIS A 49 -6.91 -1.07 16.20
C HIS A 49 -5.99 -1.23 14.98
N THR A 50 -6.55 -1.37 13.78
CA THR A 50 -5.77 -1.60 12.55
C THR A 50 -5.88 -0.44 11.58
N PHE A 51 -7.01 0.26 11.53
CA PHE A 51 -7.21 1.41 10.65
C PHE A 51 -8.23 2.39 11.23
N GLY A 52 -7.78 3.37 12.02
CA GLY A 52 -8.64 4.41 12.62
C GLY A 52 -8.55 5.80 11.97
N SER A 53 -8.19 5.88 10.69
CA SER A 53 -7.92 7.16 10.01
C SER A 53 -9.07 7.62 9.11
N TYR A 54 -9.65 8.78 9.40
CA TYR A 54 -10.75 9.35 8.61
C TYR A 54 -10.29 10.01 7.30
N GLU A 55 -9.06 10.55 7.26
CA GLU A 55 -8.59 11.35 6.11
C GLU A 55 -7.26 10.84 5.52
N GLY A 56 -6.39 10.25 6.35
CA GLY A 56 -5.04 9.83 5.93
C GLY A 56 -4.98 8.42 5.35
N GLY A 57 -4.13 8.21 4.35
CA GLY A 57 -3.86 6.89 3.77
C GLY A 57 -3.07 5.95 4.70
N VAL A 58 -2.24 6.49 5.58
CA VAL A 58 -1.45 5.72 6.55
C VAL A 58 -2.03 5.94 7.94
N TYR A 59 -2.44 4.85 8.60
CA TYR A 59 -2.81 4.85 10.01
C TYR A 59 -1.67 4.30 10.84
N PHE A 60 -1.28 5.01 11.89
CA PHE A 60 -0.17 4.65 12.76
C PHE A 60 -0.49 4.97 14.22
N CYS A 61 0.09 4.18 15.11
CA CYS A 61 0.00 4.32 16.56
C CYS A 61 1.40 4.07 17.12
N ASP A 62 1.83 4.87 18.09
CA ASP A 62 3.18 4.80 18.69
C ASP A 62 4.31 4.77 17.64
N HIS A 63 4.19 5.61 16.61
CA HIS A 63 5.14 5.71 15.50
C HIS A 63 5.30 4.43 14.68
N VAL A 64 4.35 3.49 14.75
CA VAL A 64 4.34 2.26 13.98
C VAL A 64 3.10 2.24 13.11
N ALA A 65 3.26 2.02 11.81
CA ALA A 65 2.13 1.88 10.90
C ALA A 65 1.34 0.60 11.24
N LYS A 66 0.02 0.75 11.38
CA LYS A 66 -0.93 -0.33 11.69
C LYS A 66 -1.84 -0.64 10.51
N GLY A 67 -2.12 0.36 9.67
CA GLY A 67 -2.89 0.15 8.47
C GLY A 67 -2.57 1.12 7.34
N TYR A 68 -2.87 0.68 6.13
CA TYR A 68 -2.55 1.37 4.89
C TYR A 68 -3.75 1.32 3.93
N LEU A 69 -4.17 2.45 3.41
CA LEU A 69 -5.19 2.58 2.39
C LEU A 69 -4.55 2.96 1.05
N SER A 70 -4.76 2.13 0.04
CA SER A 70 -4.61 2.50 -1.38
C SER A 70 -5.96 2.88 -1.97
N ASP A 71 -6.12 4.12 -2.44
CA ASP A 71 -7.39 4.64 -3.00
C ASP A 71 -7.10 5.68 -4.10
N GLY A 72 -7.93 6.71 -4.29
CA GLY A 72 -7.85 7.68 -5.40
C GLY A 72 -6.71 8.68 -5.34
N PHE A 73 -5.55 8.27 -4.82
CA PHE A 73 -4.33 9.07 -4.73
C PHE A 73 -3.10 8.36 -5.29
N SER A 74 -3.26 7.42 -6.22
CA SER A 74 -2.13 6.75 -6.88
C SER A 74 -1.10 7.74 -7.43
N ALA A 75 0.17 7.44 -7.20
CA ALA A 75 1.31 8.20 -7.69
C ALA A 75 1.96 7.50 -8.89
N HIS A 76 2.84 8.22 -9.58
CA HIS A 76 3.69 7.64 -10.61
C HIS A 76 4.48 6.43 -10.06
N ARG A 77 4.59 5.35 -10.85
CA ARG A 77 5.20 4.06 -10.45
C ARG A 77 4.57 3.42 -9.20
N ASP A 78 3.36 3.77 -8.80
CA ASP A 78 2.59 2.87 -7.96
C ASP A 78 2.14 1.69 -8.84
N GLU A 79 2.21 0.47 -8.31
CA GLU A 79 1.88 -0.74 -9.05
C GLU A 79 1.38 -1.81 -8.09
N PHE A 80 0.40 -2.60 -8.54
CA PHE A 80 -0.19 -3.66 -7.75
C PHE A 80 -0.03 -5.00 -8.48
N GLY A 81 0.76 -5.90 -7.89
CA GLY A 81 0.89 -7.30 -8.29
C GLY A 81 -0.01 -8.21 -7.45
N ASP A 82 0.21 -9.52 -7.54
CA ASP A 82 -0.63 -10.49 -6.84
C ASP A 82 -0.32 -10.54 -5.34
N LEU A 83 0.95 -10.67 -4.96
CA LEU A 83 1.39 -10.79 -3.55
C LEU A 83 2.17 -9.56 -3.07
N VAL A 84 2.49 -8.67 -4.00
CA VAL A 84 3.38 -7.54 -3.80
C VAL A 84 2.78 -6.31 -4.45
N PHE A 85 2.88 -5.18 -3.79
CA PHE A 85 2.58 -3.90 -4.42
C PHE A 85 3.56 -2.82 -3.99
N VAL A 86 3.73 -1.83 -4.86
CA VAL A 86 4.50 -0.62 -4.59
C VAL A 86 3.54 0.54 -4.48
N SER A 87 3.65 1.27 -3.38
CA SER A 87 2.86 2.47 -3.17
C SER A 87 3.68 3.53 -2.42
N HIS A 88 3.21 4.76 -2.43
CA HIS A 88 3.90 5.89 -1.81
C HIS A 88 3.49 6.18 -0.35
N GLY A 89 4.32 6.95 0.36
CA GLY A 89 3.99 7.50 1.67
C GLY A 89 2.92 8.59 1.58
N GLY A 90 2.07 8.70 2.59
CA GLY A 90 1.00 9.70 2.62
C GLY A 90 1.48 11.14 2.87
N GLY A 91 0.61 12.11 2.58
CA GLY A 91 0.82 13.53 2.88
C GLY A 91 1.54 14.29 1.76
N ARG A 92 1.59 15.62 1.91
CA ARG A 92 2.18 16.59 0.97
C ARG A 92 1.61 16.58 -0.45
N SER A 93 0.62 15.74 -0.75
CA SER A 93 -0.07 15.69 -2.04
C SER A 93 -1.38 16.47 -1.97
N GLN A 94 -1.75 17.15 -3.05
CA GLN A 94 -3.03 17.80 -3.21
C GLN A 94 -3.82 17.09 -4.31
N LYS A 95 -5.13 16.96 -4.13
CA LYS A 95 -6.00 16.50 -5.23
C LYS A 95 -5.84 17.43 -6.41
N ALA A 96 -5.80 16.85 -7.60
CA ALA A 96 -5.90 17.60 -8.83
C ALA A 96 -7.10 18.58 -8.77
N GLY A 97 -6.86 19.84 -9.14
CA GLY A 97 -7.94 20.79 -9.45
C GLY A 97 -8.69 20.37 -10.71
N SER A 98 -9.76 21.08 -11.07
CA SER A 98 -10.52 20.82 -12.30
C SER A 98 -9.62 20.97 -13.53
N GLY A 99 -9.06 19.87 -14.03
CA GLY A 99 -8.16 19.86 -15.19
C GLY A 99 -6.90 18.98 -15.06
N SER A 100 -6.52 18.56 -13.86
CA SER A 100 -5.49 17.52 -13.69
C SER A 100 -6.14 16.16 -13.39
N THR A 101 -5.55 15.08 -13.88
CA THR A 101 -6.09 13.72 -13.74
C THR A 101 -5.58 13.01 -12.49
N SER A 102 -4.46 13.45 -11.91
CA SER A 102 -3.78 12.73 -10.83
C SER A 102 -3.30 13.69 -9.73
N PRO A 103 -3.38 13.30 -8.45
CA PRO A 103 -2.88 14.13 -7.36
C PRO A 103 -1.40 14.47 -7.51
N THR A 104 -1.04 15.72 -7.26
CA THR A 104 0.32 16.22 -7.43
C THR A 104 0.96 16.47 -6.08
N LEU A 105 2.25 16.15 -5.95
CA LEU A 105 3.01 16.50 -4.77
C LEU A 105 3.22 18.02 -4.73
N MET A 106 2.96 18.64 -3.58
CA MET A 106 3.08 20.09 -3.38
C MET A 106 4.38 20.48 -2.66
N SER A 107 5.01 19.54 -1.97
CA SER A 107 6.34 19.72 -1.35
C SER A 107 7.03 18.37 -1.18
N SER A 108 8.36 18.35 -1.22
CA SER A 108 9.15 17.15 -0.96
C SER A 108 8.79 16.54 0.39
N GLN A 109 8.52 15.24 0.35
CA GLN A 109 8.36 14.40 1.52
C GLN A 109 9.69 14.20 2.24
N LYS A 110 9.61 14.05 3.56
CA LYS A 110 10.77 13.89 4.44
C LYS A 110 10.68 12.59 5.23
N PRO A 111 11.81 11.97 5.60
CA PRO A 111 11.81 10.77 6.45
C PRO A 111 11.15 11.02 7.81
N THR A 112 11.15 12.28 8.27
CA THR A 112 10.54 12.73 9.52
C THR A 112 9.04 13.02 9.43
N ASP A 113 8.45 12.99 8.23
CA ASP A 113 6.99 13.10 8.11
C ASP A 113 6.34 11.88 8.80
N ARG A 114 5.26 12.11 9.56
CA ARG A 114 4.73 11.10 10.50
C ARG A 114 4.35 9.77 9.85
N GLY A 115 3.68 9.81 8.70
CA GLY A 115 3.30 8.59 7.99
C GLY A 115 4.49 7.84 7.39
N ILE A 116 5.52 8.58 6.95
CA ILE A 116 6.73 8.03 6.34
C ILE A 116 7.61 7.39 7.42
N SER A 117 7.91 8.12 8.49
CA SER A 117 8.64 7.59 9.63
C SER A 117 7.95 6.36 10.23
N ALA A 118 6.61 6.33 10.28
CA ALA A 118 5.88 5.16 10.76
C ALA A 118 6.01 3.94 9.85
N LEU A 119 5.96 4.11 8.53
CA LEU A 119 6.19 3.02 7.57
C LEU A 119 7.64 2.52 7.60
N MET A 120 8.61 3.43 7.70
CA MET A 120 10.02 3.07 7.86
C MET A 120 10.27 2.33 9.19
N LYS A 121 9.62 2.76 10.28
CA LYS A 121 9.69 2.04 11.56
C LYS A 121 9.08 0.65 11.43
N SER A 122 7.89 0.51 10.85
CA SER A 122 7.27 -0.79 10.60
C SER A 122 8.13 -1.72 9.76
N HIS A 123 8.81 -1.18 8.74
CA HIS A 123 9.81 -1.91 7.96
C HIS A 123 10.93 -2.46 8.87
N SER A 124 11.61 -1.58 9.62
CA SER A 124 12.75 -1.97 10.47
C SER A 124 12.43 -3.02 11.55
N ILE A 125 11.21 -3.03 12.07
CA ILE A 125 10.80 -3.99 13.12
C ILE A 125 10.03 -5.19 12.56
N GLY A 126 9.85 -5.26 11.23
CA GLY A 126 9.06 -6.31 10.59
C GLY A 126 7.61 -6.36 11.06
N GLN A 127 6.96 -5.20 11.24
CA GLN A 127 5.56 -5.13 11.64
C GLN A 127 4.63 -5.40 10.45
N GLU A 128 3.65 -6.28 10.64
CA GLU A 128 2.54 -6.45 9.69
C GLU A 128 1.59 -5.25 9.74
N ILE A 129 1.14 -4.83 8.56
CA ILE A 129 0.26 -3.69 8.33
C ILE A 129 -1.01 -4.21 7.65
N TYR A 130 -2.15 -3.74 8.14
CA TYR A 130 -3.45 -4.04 7.57
C TYR A 130 -3.71 -3.21 6.31
N VAL A 131 -3.77 -3.85 5.14
CA VAL A 131 -3.92 -3.16 3.85
C VAL A 131 -5.38 -3.18 3.40
N ILE A 132 -5.87 -2.00 3.06
CA ILE A 132 -7.21 -1.74 2.53
C ILE A 132 -7.08 -1.15 1.13
N ILE A 133 -7.88 -1.66 0.21
CA ILE A 133 -8.02 -1.14 -1.14
C ILE A 133 -9.36 -0.42 -1.23
N GLY A 134 -9.34 0.80 -1.73
CA GLY A 134 -10.54 1.56 -2.05
C GLY A 134 -10.91 1.41 -3.53
N SER A 135 -12.20 1.49 -3.84
CA SER A 135 -12.71 1.39 -5.20
C SER A 135 -12.21 2.46 -6.19
N LYS A 136 -11.53 3.52 -5.69
CA LYS A 136 -10.90 4.54 -6.52
C LYS A 136 -9.42 4.27 -6.78
N SER A 137 -8.87 3.16 -6.30
CA SER A 137 -7.47 2.79 -6.56
C SER A 137 -7.26 2.54 -8.06
N GLU A 138 -6.39 3.35 -8.67
CA GLU A 138 -6.07 3.21 -10.09
C GLU A 138 -5.13 2.03 -10.34
N ILE A 139 -4.28 1.73 -9.37
CA ILE A 139 -3.24 0.69 -9.47
C ILE A 139 -3.80 -0.72 -9.29
N PHE A 140 -4.97 -0.87 -8.66
CA PHE A 140 -5.58 -2.18 -8.43
C PHE A 140 -6.22 -2.71 -9.73
N PRO A 141 -5.91 -3.94 -10.19
CA PRO A 141 -6.28 -4.40 -11.53
C PRO A 141 -7.77 -4.77 -11.69
N TYR A 142 -8.53 -4.85 -10.60
CA TYR A 142 -9.93 -5.28 -10.61
C TYR A 142 -10.91 -4.17 -10.26
N THR A 143 -12.13 -4.26 -10.79
CA THR A 143 -13.26 -3.40 -10.38
C THR A 143 -13.77 -3.85 -9.02
N MET A 144 -13.64 -2.99 -8.00
CA MET A 144 -14.22 -3.23 -6.69
C MET A 144 -15.61 -2.61 -6.57
N GLU A 145 -16.61 -3.42 -6.23
CA GLU A 145 -17.99 -2.96 -6.05
C GLU A 145 -18.36 -2.55 -4.60
N PRO A 146 -17.59 -2.92 -3.56
CA PRO A 146 -17.61 -2.17 -2.29
C PRO A 146 -16.65 -0.97 -2.30
N ARG A 147 -16.99 0.10 -1.58
CA ARG A 147 -16.14 1.31 -1.51
C ARG A 147 -14.75 1.04 -0.94
N PHE A 148 -14.65 0.21 0.09
CA PHE A 148 -13.42 -0.22 0.72
C PHE A 148 -13.44 -1.73 0.94
N SER A 149 -12.29 -2.37 0.76
CA SER A 149 -12.14 -3.78 1.06
C SER A 149 -10.77 -4.10 1.60
N ILE A 150 -10.74 -5.09 2.47
CA ILE A 150 -9.52 -5.53 3.12
C ILE A 150 -8.78 -6.48 2.18
N ALA A 151 -7.55 -6.12 1.81
CA ALA A 151 -6.67 -6.98 1.02
C ALA A 151 -5.98 -8.03 1.89
N GLY A 152 -5.64 -7.68 3.14
CA GLY A 152 -4.99 -8.59 4.07
C GLY A 152 -3.89 -7.92 4.88
N TRP A 153 -2.97 -8.74 5.37
CA TRP A 153 -1.83 -8.31 6.18
C TRP A 153 -0.55 -8.32 5.33
N PHE A 154 0.22 -7.24 5.37
CA PHE A 154 1.41 -7.06 4.54
C PHE A 154 2.58 -6.55 5.38
N PHE A 155 3.79 -6.92 5.01
CA PHE A 155 5.02 -6.31 5.53
C PHE A 155 5.51 -5.22 4.59
N VAL A 156 6.03 -4.12 5.15
CA VAL A 156 6.91 -3.23 4.39
C VAL A 156 8.27 -3.91 4.31
N THR A 157 8.73 -4.14 3.09
CA THR A 157 9.99 -4.86 2.83
C THR A 157 11.08 -3.95 2.31
N HIS A 158 10.71 -2.80 1.73
CA HIS A 158 11.64 -1.83 1.17
C HIS A 158 11.03 -0.44 1.32
N SER A 159 11.88 0.58 1.43
CA SER A 159 11.49 1.98 1.46
C SER A 159 12.55 2.83 0.77
N TRP A 160 12.16 3.74 -0.12
CA TRP A 160 13.09 4.63 -0.81
C TRP A 160 12.45 5.97 -1.17
N PRO A 161 13.21 7.07 -1.19
CA PRO A 161 12.79 8.31 -1.82
C PRO A 161 12.95 8.23 -3.35
N GLU A 162 12.06 8.89 -4.10
CA GLU A 162 12.13 9.04 -5.55
C GLU A 162 11.71 10.42 -6.01
N LYS A 163 12.24 10.88 -7.15
CA LYS A 163 11.68 12.06 -7.84
C LYS A 163 10.32 11.69 -8.44
N ASP A 164 9.29 12.41 -8.00
CA ASP A 164 7.93 12.34 -8.50
C ASP A 164 7.88 13.02 -9.87
N ALA A 165 7.79 12.23 -10.94
CA ALA A 165 7.87 12.74 -12.32
C ALA A 165 6.94 13.94 -12.61
N PRO A 166 5.69 13.99 -12.10
CA PRO A 166 4.81 15.15 -12.31
C PRO A 166 5.27 16.46 -11.65
N SER A 167 6.00 16.40 -10.53
CA SER A 167 6.35 17.58 -9.72
C SER A 167 7.86 17.84 -9.58
N SER A 168 8.70 16.87 -9.95
CA SER A 168 10.14 16.83 -9.65
C SER A 168 10.49 16.90 -8.14
N LEU A 169 9.51 16.74 -7.26
CA LEU A 169 9.70 16.73 -5.81
C LEU A 169 9.99 15.31 -5.31
N ILE A 170 10.54 15.22 -4.09
CA ILE A 170 10.83 13.91 -3.48
C ILE A 170 9.55 13.29 -2.92
N ARG A 171 9.22 12.07 -3.37
CA ARG A 171 8.15 11.22 -2.85
C ARG A 171 8.77 9.94 -2.29
N TYR A 172 8.36 9.55 -1.09
CA TYR A 172 8.74 8.26 -0.52
C TYR A 172 7.87 7.15 -1.05
N LYS A 173 8.49 6.00 -1.29
CA LYS A 173 7.90 4.79 -1.82
C LYS A 173 8.23 3.61 -0.93
N PHE A 174 7.33 2.64 -0.97
CA PHE A 174 7.36 1.48 -0.11
C PHE A 174 6.91 0.27 -0.91
N ARG A 175 7.62 -0.85 -0.73
CA ARG A 175 7.21 -2.15 -1.24
C ARG A 175 6.53 -2.92 -0.11
N PHE A 176 5.29 -3.34 -0.37
CA PHE A 176 4.49 -4.15 0.53
C PHE A 176 4.43 -5.57 0.00
N GLN A 177 4.56 -6.56 0.89
CA GLN A 177 4.49 -7.98 0.56
C GLN A 177 3.53 -8.69 1.50
N GLU A 178 2.63 -9.51 0.97
CA GLU A 178 1.62 -10.23 1.75
C GLU A 178 2.26 -11.13 2.81
N GLY A 179 1.73 -11.13 4.04
CA GLY A 179 2.31 -11.85 5.17
C GLY A 179 2.19 -13.38 5.07
N ALA A 180 1.16 -13.89 4.40
CA ALA A 180 1.05 -15.31 4.08
C ALA A 180 2.24 -15.81 3.22
N PHE A 181 2.83 -14.90 2.44
CA PHE A 181 3.91 -15.16 1.52
C PHE A 181 5.32 -15.11 2.15
N LYS A 182 5.46 -14.73 3.44
CA LYS A 182 6.70 -15.04 4.20
C LYS A 182 6.93 -16.56 4.39
N ARG A 183 6.01 -17.42 3.96
CA ARG A 183 6.03 -18.89 4.14
C ARG A 183 6.29 -19.72 2.87
N GLY A 184 6.70 -19.15 1.73
CA GLY A 184 7.01 -19.92 0.51
C GLY A 184 7.50 -19.08 -0.69
N PRO A 185 7.94 -19.70 -1.81
CA PRO A 185 8.59 -19.01 -2.92
C PRO A 185 7.63 -18.27 -3.86
N ALA A 186 8.07 -17.11 -4.36
CA ALA A 186 7.29 -16.13 -5.09
C ALA A 186 6.80 -16.67 -6.42
N SER A 187 5.64 -16.20 -6.89
CA SER A 187 5.23 -16.50 -8.25
C SER A 187 6.17 -15.78 -9.24
N ALA A 188 6.30 -16.30 -10.47
CA ALA A 188 7.10 -15.64 -11.52
C ALA A 188 6.63 -14.21 -11.84
N GLY A 189 5.35 -13.90 -11.63
CA GLY A 189 4.82 -12.54 -11.79
C GLY A 189 5.35 -11.56 -10.74
N ASP A 190 5.53 -12.02 -9.50
CA ASP A 190 6.07 -11.20 -8.41
C ASP A 190 7.57 -10.91 -8.60
N GLU A 191 8.32 -11.86 -9.16
CA GLU A 191 9.74 -11.69 -9.48
C GLU A 191 9.95 -10.71 -10.64
N ILE A 192 9.08 -10.72 -11.65
CA ILE A 192 9.12 -9.75 -12.75
C ILE A 192 8.82 -8.34 -12.24
N LEU A 193 7.81 -8.18 -11.37
CA LEU A 193 7.53 -6.90 -10.73
C LEU A 193 8.72 -6.41 -9.90
N TYR A 194 9.34 -7.31 -9.12
CA TYR A 194 10.56 -7.02 -8.37
C TYR A 194 11.69 -6.55 -9.28
N LEU A 195 12.02 -7.29 -10.34
CA LEU A 195 13.11 -6.94 -11.25
C LEU A 195 12.85 -5.61 -11.97
N ARG A 196 11.61 -5.37 -12.42
CA ARG A 196 11.24 -4.14 -13.11
C ARG A 196 11.34 -2.92 -12.19
N VAL A 197 10.80 -3.03 -10.98
CA VAL A 197 10.94 -1.99 -9.97
C VAL A 197 12.42 -1.76 -9.68
N MET A 198 13.18 -2.80 -9.35
CA MET A 198 14.60 -2.67 -8.99
C MET A 198 15.46 -2.09 -10.12
N GLN A 199 15.15 -2.39 -11.40
CA GLN A 199 15.82 -1.78 -12.55
C GLN A 199 15.58 -0.27 -12.63
N ASP A 200 14.38 0.20 -12.34
CA ASP A 200 14.06 1.63 -12.29
C ASP A 200 14.62 2.30 -11.01
N LEU A 201 14.71 1.54 -9.91
CA LEU A 201 15.16 2.05 -8.61
C LEU A 201 16.66 2.26 -8.51
N VAL A 202 17.49 1.38 -9.10
CA VAL A 202 18.94 1.44 -8.90
C VAL A 202 19.57 2.74 -9.44
N PRO A 203 19.29 3.18 -10.67
CA PRO A 203 19.84 4.45 -11.18
C PRO A 203 19.32 5.67 -10.40
N MET A 204 18.04 5.63 -10.02
CA MET A 204 17.37 6.71 -9.30
C MET A 204 17.84 6.82 -7.85
N TRP A 205 18.08 5.69 -7.17
CA TRP A 205 18.68 5.66 -5.84
C TRP A 205 20.06 6.30 -5.85
N ASN A 206 20.88 6.01 -6.86
CA ASN A 206 22.20 6.63 -6.99
C ASN A 206 22.09 8.16 -7.15
N GLU A 207 21.10 8.65 -7.90
CA GLU A 207 20.85 10.10 -8.05
C GLU A 207 20.41 10.74 -6.73
N VAL A 208 19.46 10.13 -6.02
CA VAL A 208 18.95 10.66 -4.75
C VAL A 208 19.99 10.56 -3.63
N ALA A 209 20.78 9.47 -3.58
CA ALA A 209 21.85 9.31 -2.61
C ALA A 209 22.91 10.41 -2.76
N ASN A 210 23.24 10.81 -4.00
CA ASN A 210 24.13 11.93 -4.25
C ASN A 210 23.55 13.26 -3.75
N GLU A 211 22.28 13.55 -4.07
CA GLU A 211 21.60 14.78 -3.60
C GLU A 211 21.43 14.85 -2.06
N TRP A 212 21.22 13.70 -1.42
CA TRP A 212 21.04 13.60 0.04
C TRP A 212 22.34 13.76 0.83
N THR A 213 23.44 13.22 0.29
CA THR A 213 24.78 13.40 0.85
C THR A 213 25.14 14.89 0.87
N ASP A 214 24.80 15.60 -0.21
CA ASP A 214 25.06 17.03 -0.36
C ASP A 214 24.18 17.92 0.53
N ALA A 215 22.91 17.56 0.75
CA ALA A 215 21.94 18.40 1.45
C ALA A 215 21.97 18.28 2.98
N THR A 216 22.47 17.16 3.54
CA THR A 216 22.39 16.88 4.98
C THR A 216 23.74 16.70 5.67
N GLY A 217 24.84 16.57 4.91
CA GLY A 217 26.17 16.27 5.45
C GLY A 217 26.25 14.93 6.20
N MET A 218 25.18 14.12 6.16
CA MET A 218 25.16 12.76 6.68
C MET A 218 25.54 11.80 5.56
N ASP A 219 26.74 11.24 5.68
CA ASP A 219 27.17 10.09 4.88
C ASP A 219 26.35 8.86 5.30
N LEU A 220 25.22 8.63 4.62
CA LEU A 220 24.42 7.41 4.75
C LEU A 220 24.91 6.31 3.80
N ALA A 221 26.20 6.28 3.42
CA ALA A 221 26.80 5.18 2.68
C ALA A 221 26.79 3.81 3.42
N MET A 222 26.14 3.70 4.58
CA MET A 222 25.93 2.44 5.27
C MET A 222 24.45 2.15 5.44
N ASP A 223 23.81 1.64 4.38
CA ASP A 223 23.38 0.24 4.43
C ASP A 223 23.14 -0.28 3.00
N ARG A 224 24.14 -0.95 2.40
CA ARG A 224 23.89 -1.77 1.20
C ARG A 224 22.91 -2.92 1.48
N GLY A 225 22.46 -3.07 2.73
CA GLY A 225 21.36 -3.93 3.17
C GLY A 225 19.96 -3.48 2.77
N PHE A 226 19.73 -2.23 2.32
CA PHE A 226 18.38 -1.77 1.92
C PHE A 226 17.77 -2.48 0.70
N LEU A 227 18.60 -3.19 -0.08
CA LEU A 227 18.19 -4.04 -1.20
C LEU A 227 18.48 -5.52 -0.93
N GLN A 228 18.94 -5.86 0.27
CA GLN A 228 19.10 -7.26 0.66
C GLN A 228 17.74 -7.75 1.19
N PRO A 229 17.22 -8.88 0.69
CA PRO A 229 16.09 -9.54 1.33
C PRO A 229 16.35 -9.67 2.83
N ILE A 230 15.33 -9.44 3.66
CA ILE A 230 15.43 -9.72 5.11
C ILE A 230 15.91 -11.18 5.24
N PRO A 231 16.99 -11.45 6.01
CA PRO A 231 17.47 -12.82 6.21
C PRO A 231 16.32 -13.70 6.69
N LEU A 232 16.16 -14.87 6.07
CA LEU A 232 15.21 -15.87 6.58
C LEU A 232 15.61 -16.22 8.02
N PRO A 233 14.64 -16.31 8.95
CA PRO A 233 14.94 -16.77 10.30
C PRO A 233 15.57 -18.17 10.24
N ASP A 234 16.46 -18.47 11.19
CA ASP A 234 17.36 -19.64 11.17
C ASP A 234 16.62 -20.99 11.05
N ASP A 235 15.34 -21.02 11.39
CA ASP A 235 14.45 -22.19 11.27
C ASP A 235 13.98 -22.49 9.84
N LEU A 236 14.27 -21.60 8.88
CA LEU A 236 13.86 -21.72 7.48
C LEU A 236 15.06 -21.79 6.50
N GLN A 237 16.29 -21.94 6.98
CA GLN A 237 17.52 -22.01 6.15
C GLN A 237 17.93 -23.43 5.73
N THR A 238 17.00 -24.39 5.69
CA THR A 238 17.26 -25.79 5.25
C THR A 238 16.96 -26.03 3.78
#